data_AF-R4L998-F1
#
_entry.id   AF-R4L998-F1
#
_cell.length_a   1.000
_cell.length_b   1.000
_cell.length_c   1.000
_cell.angle_alpha   90.00
_cell.angle_beta   90.00
_cell.angle_gamma   90.00
#
_symmetry.space_group_name_H-M   'P 1'
#
loop_
_entity.id
_entity.type
_entity.pdbx_description
1 polymer ?
#
loop_
_entity_poly.entity_id
_entity_poly.type
_entity_poly.pdbx_seq_one_letter_code
_entity_poly.pdbx_strand_id
1 'polypeptide(L)'
;MTTPVPALADLDGLPVLEVSLGHRDIVTAEHWLASVAPAPLLACTHLVRTPAPQVAWSLVFATAPQLELPPCAAPLGEGRAVVFPGSAALLGDLTVREILELSAIDRVEILGTGPADPALTVRTDDHVRPLWRGGELVLITMPAAGSTLVPFETRNPTPCCADHA
;
A
#
# COMPACT_ATOMS: atom_id res chain seq x y z
N MET A 1 -12.63 23.76 -6.66
CA MET A 1 -11.24 23.53 -7.12
C MET A 1 -10.67 22.45 -6.23
N THR A 2 -10.57 21.22 -6.73
CA THR A 2 -10.00 20.10 -5.97
C THR A 2 -8.49 20.29 -5.95
N THR A 3 -7.88 20.29 -4.76
CA THR A 3 -6.43 20.31 -4.62
C THR A 3 -5.84 19.08 -5.31
N PRO A 4 -4.81 19.22 -6.16
CA PRO A 4 -4.16 18.05 -6.74
C PRO A 4 -3.63 17.14 -5.63
N VAL A 5 -3.81 15.84 -5.78
CA VAL A 5 -3.26 14.85 -4.86
C VAL A 5 -1.74 14.87 -5.02
N PRO A 6 -0.96 14.96 -3.93
CA PRO A 6 0.49 14.99 -4.04
C PRO A 6 0.99 13.66 -4.62
N ALA A 7 1.91 13.76 -5.58
CA ALA A 7 2.58 12.61 -6.15
C ALA A 7 3.57 12.01 -5.15
N LEU A 8 4.02 10.78 -5.35
CA LEU A 8 5.06 10.20 -4.50
C LEU A 8 6.37 11.00 -4.54
N ALA A 9 6.70 11.59 -5.69
CA ALA A 9 7.86 12.46 -5.84
C ALA A 9 7.80 13.69 -4.90
N ASP A 10 6.60 14.14 -4.51
CA ASP A 10 6.45 15.24 -3.54
C ASP A 10 6.82 14.81 -2.10
N LEU A 11 6.99 13.50 -1.87
CA LEU A 11 7.42 12.94 -0.60
C LEU A 11 8.94 12.75 -0.50
N ASP A 12 9.68 13.00 -1.58
CA ASP A 12 11.13 12.85 -1.60
C ASP A 12 11.82 13.82 -0.63
N GLY A 13 12.78 13.29 0.13
CA GLY A 13 13.51 14.05 1.15
C GLY A 13 12.73 14.32 2.44
N LEU A 14 11.48 13.87 2.54
CA LEU A 14 10.74 13.89 3.80
C LEU A 14 11.30 12.87 4.81
N PRO A 15 11.10 13.10 6.12
CA PRO A 15 11.50 12.15 7.15
C PRO A 15 10.90 10.76 6.93
N VAL A 16 11.79 9.76 6.84
CA VAL A 16 11.45 8.34 6.74
C VAL A 16 11.85 7.62 8.02
N LEU A 17 10.96 6.77 8.53
CA LEU A 17 11.20 5.90 9.67
C LEU A 17 10.99 4.44 9.24
N GLU A 18 12.04 3.63 9.32
CA GLU A 18 12.00 2.20 9.07
C GLU A 18 12.04 1.43 10.39
N VAL A 19 10.94 0.74 10.72
CA VAL A 19 10.74 0.16 12.06
C VAL A 19 10.21 -1.25 12.02
N SER A 20 10.51 -2.03 13.05
CA SER A 20 9.97 -3.37 13.21
C SER A 20 9.62 -3.66 14.67
N LEU A 21 8.34 -3.87 14.92
CA LEU A 21 7.78 -4.05 16.27
C LEU A 21 7.62 -5.53 16.66
N GLY A 22 8.09 -6.46 15.83
CA GLY A 22 7.96 -7.90 16.06
C GLY A 22 6.58 -8.49 15.74
N HIS A 23 5.68 -7.72 15.10
CA HIS A 23 4.38 -8.22 14.66
C HIS A 23 4.54 -9.40 13.68
N ARG A 24 3.79 -10.48 13.89
CA ARG A 24 3.89 -11.72 13.10
C ARG A 24 2.97 -11.74 11.88
N ASP A 25 1.94 -10.90 11.89
CA ASP A 25 0.92 -10.85 10.86
C ASP A 25 0.59 -9.39 10.48
N ILE A 26 0.09 -9.22 9.25
CA ILE A 26 -0.21 -7.91 8.67
C ILE A 26 -1.35 -7.23 9.43
N VAL A 27 -2.36 -7.97 9.88
CA VAL A 27 -3.54 -7.38 10.53
C VAL A 27 -3.17 -6.72 11.86
N THR A 28 -2.42 -7.43 12.71
CA THR A 28 -1.90 -6.90 13.97
C THR A 28 -1.01 -5.69 13.71
N ALA A 29 -0.16 -5.75 12.68
CA ALA A 29 0.68 -4.64 12.31
C ALA A 29 -0.13 -3.42 11.87
N GLU A 30 -1.11 -3.59 10.97
CA GLU A 30 -1.91 -2.49 10.42
C GLU A 30 -2.79 -1.84 11.49
N HIS A 31 -3.30 -2.61 12.45
CA HIS A 31 -4.03 -2.04 13.58
C HIS A 31 -3.17 -1.08 14.39
N TRP A 32 -1.88 -1.38 14.59
CA TRP A 32 -0.96 -0.47 15.27
C TRP A 32 -0.81 0.90 14.56
N LEU A 33 -0.91 0.94 13.22
CA LEU A 33 -0.76 2.18 12.45
C LEU A 33 -1.74 3.28 12.90
N ALA A 34 -2.96 2.90 13.31
CA ALA A 34 -3.97 3.85 13.79
C ALA A 34 -3.55 4.60 15.07
N SER A 35 -2.54 4.10 15.80
CA SER A 35 -2.00 4.74 17.01
C SER A 35 -0.84 5.69 16.74
N VAL A 36 -0.33 5.75 15.50
CA VAL A 36 0.85 6.54 15.15
C VAL A 36 0.48 8.03 15.02
N ALA A 37 1.20 8.88 15.77
CA ALA A 37 1.04 10.32 15.74
C ALA A 37 2.41 11.02 15.57
N PRO A 38 2.53 12.03 14.68
CA PRO A 38 1.54 12.45 13.68
C PRO A 38 1.22 11.34 12.68
N ALA A 39 0.08 11.43 11.97
CA ALA A 39 -0.25 10.44 10.95
C ALA A 39 0.78 10.49 9.80
N PRO A 40 1.26 9.35 9.31
CA PRO A 40 2.17 9.31 8.17
C PRO A 40 1.44 9.70 6.87
N LEU A 41 2.18 10.29 5.93
CA LEU A 41 1.73 10.59 4.57
C LEU A 41 1.76 9.35 3.67
N LEU A 42 2.75 8.47 3.91
CA LEU A 42 2.89 7.16 3.27
C LEU A 42 3.25 6.14 4.35
N ALA A 43 2.60 4.98 4.33
CA ALA A 43 2.94 3.85 5.17
C ALA A 43 2.93 2.57 4.35
N CYS A 44 4.06 1.86 4.36
CA CYS A 44 4.26 0.61 3.67
C CYS A 44 4.53 -0.52 4.67
N THR A 45 3.87 -1.66 4.49
CA THR A 45 4.19 -2.90 5.21
C THR A 45 5.17 -3.73 4.40
N HIS A 46 6.16 -4.32 5.08
CA HIS A 46 7.20 -5.14 4.49
C HIS A 46 7.28 -6.49 5.21
N LEU A 47 7.28 -7.59 4.45
CA LEU A 47 7.46 -8.92 5.03
C LEU A 47 8.96 -9.24 5.14
N VAL A 48 9.47 -9.25 6.36
CA VAL A 48 10.87 -9.54 6.66
C VAL A 48 10.99 -10.99 7.15
N ARG A 49 11.89 -11.78 6.56
CA ARG A 49 12.04 -13.21 6.92
C ARG A 49 13.13 -13.49 7.95
N THR A 50 14.13 -12.61 8.06
CA THR A 50 15.30 -12.79 8.93
C THR A 50 15.37 -11.68 9.99
N PRO A 51 15.74 -11.99 11.24
CA PRO A 51 16.09 -13.31 11.77
C PRO A 51 14.88 -14.23 11.97
N ALA A 52 13.66 -13.68 11.99
CA ALA A 52 12.42 -14.45 12.01
C ALA A 52 11.31 -13.72 11.23
N PRO A 53 10.28 -14.43 10.72
CA PRO A 53 9.17 -13.82 9.99
C PRO A 53 8.45 -12.74 10.81
N GLN A 54 8.42 -11.52 10.30
CA GLN A 54 7.77 -10.38 10.92
C GLN A 54 7.34 -9.33 9.88
N VAL A 55 6.47 -8.43 10.30
CA VAL A 55 6.06 -7.25 9.52
C VAL A 55 6.86 -6.03 10.00
N ALA A 56 7.55 -5.40 9.06
CA ALA A 56 8.22 -4.12 9.25
C ALA A 56 7.48 -3.01 8.50
N TRP A 57 7.82 -1.77 8.82
CA TRP A 57 7.17 -0.57 8.30
C TRP A 57 8.19 0.39 7.71
N SER A 58 7.86 0.98 6.56
CA SER A 58 8.42 2.25 6.12
C SER A 58 7.34 3.32 6.25
N LEU A 59 7.62 4.35 7.04
CA LEU A 59 6.69 5.44 7.34
C LEU A 59 7.30 6.77 6.90
N VAL A 60 6.57 7.55 6.11
CA VAL A 60 6.98 8.90 5.66
C VAL A 60 6.10 9.93 6.34
N PHE A 61 6.70 10.98 6.89
CA PHE A 61 5.97 12.03 7.61
C PHE A 61 6.22 13.41 7.02
N ALA A 62 5.23 14.30 7.13
CA ALA A 62 5.41 15.72 6.80
C ALA A 62 6.46 16.41 7.69
N THR A 63 6.66 15.91 8.90
CA THR A 63 7.61 16.42 9.89
C THR A 63 8.11 15.25 10.72
N ALA A 64 9.37 15.32 11.18
CA ALA A 64 9.98 14.23 11.95
C ALA A 64 9.11 13.90 13.18
N PRO A 65 8.65 12.64 13.33
CA PRO A 65 7.85 12.25 14.48
C PRO A 65 8.75 12.17 15.72
N GLN A 66 8.20 12.52 16.88
CA GLN A 66 8.87 12.30 18.17
C GLN A 66 8.45 10.93 18.71
N LEU A 67 8.94 9.87 18.08
CA LEU A 67 8.56 8.50 18.38
C LEU A 67 9.81 7.62 18.54
N GLU A 68 9.94 6.96 19.69
CA GLU A 68 11.01 6.01 19.96
C GLU A 68 10.54 4.60 19.59
N LEU A 69 10.90 4.15 18.38
CA LEU A 69 10.59 2.81 17.89
C LEU A 69 11.86 1.99 17.65
N PRO A 70 11.79 0.66 17.82
CA PRO A 70 12.87 -0.23 17.40
C PRO A 70 13.09 -0.12 15.88
N PRO A 71 14.29 0.24 15.43
CA PRO A 71 14.59 0.36 14.01
C PRO A 71 14.55 -1.03 13.35
N CYS A 72 14.28 -1.05 12.04
CA CYS A 72 14.48 -2.29 11.28
C CYS A 72 15.98 -2.62 11.23
N ALA A 73 16.34 -3.88 11.49
CA ALA A 73 17.73 -4.33 11.48
C ALA A 73 18.29 -4.52 10.06
N ALA A 74 17.44 -4.55 9.04
CA ALA A 74 17.80 -4.76 7.65
C ALA A 74 17.08 -3.78 6.73
N PRO A 75 17.68 -3.41 5.58
CA PRO A 75 17.03 -2.58 4.58
C PRO A 75 15.70 -3.19 4.14
N LEU A 76 14.67 -2.36 4.05
CA LEU A 76 13.36 -2.78 3.58
C LEU A 76 13.35 -2.74 2.05
N GLY A 77 12.92 -3.86 1.45
CA GLY A 77 12.73 -3.96 0.01
C GLY A 77 11.34 -3.48 -0.39
N GLU A 78 10.74 -4.18 -1.34
CA GLU A 78 9.35 -3.97 -1.75
C GLU A 78 8.37 -4.10 -0.57
N GLY A 79 7.28 -3.32 -0.63
CA GLY A 79 6.25 -3.29 0.40
C GLY A 79 4.85 -3.07 -0.15
N ARG A 80 3.84 -3.20 0.70
CA ARG A 80 2.44 -2.85 0.37
C ARG A 80 2.07 -1.56 1.04
N ALA A 81 1.69 -0.56 0.25
CA ALA A 81 1.19 0.69 0.80
C ALA A 81 -0.21 0.48 1.38
N VAL A 82 -0.41 1.02 2.58
CA VAL A 82 -1.68 1.00 3.32
C VAL A 82 -2.21 2.40 3.55
N VAL A 83 -1.31 3.39 3.62
CA VAL A 83 -1.60 4.81 3.61
C VAL A 83 -0.76 5.41 2.51
N PHE A 84 -1.39 6.19 1.64
CA PHE A 84 -0.75 6.96 0.58
C PHE A 84 -1.69 8.10 0.17
N PRO A 85 -1.17 9.18 -0.45
CA PRO A 85 -2.02 10.28 -0.86
C PRO A 85 -3.14 9.86 -1.80
N GLY A 86 -4.35 10.34 -1.51
CA GLY A 86 -5.55 10.05 -2.30
C GLY A 86 -6.19 8.68 -2.07
N SER A 87 -5.61 7.82 -1.22
CA SER A 87 -6.19 6.51 -0.87
C SER A 87 -7.65 6.58 -0.38
N ALA A 88 -8.03 7.62 0.36
CA ALA A 88 -9.39 7.81 0.86
C ALA A 88 -10.44 8.10 -0.24
N ALA A 89 -10.01 8.46 -1.45
CA ALA A 89 -10.89 8.69 -2.59
C ALA A 89 -11.14 7.43 -3.44
N LEU A 90 -10.42 6.32 -3.16
CA LEU A 90 -10.47 5.09 -3.96
C LEU A 90 -11.61 4.14 -3.53
N LEU A 91 -12.84 4.66 -3.60
CA LEU A 91 -14.04 3.96 -3.12
C LEU A 91 -14.92 3.47 -4.29
N GLY A 92 -15.50 2.28 -4.13
CA GLY A 92 -16.42 1.67 -5.08
C GLY A 92 -15.80 1.28 -6.44
N ASP A 93 -16.56 1.47 -7.50
CA ASP A 93 -16.13 1.16 -8.87
C ASP A 93 -15.54 2.44 -9.50
N LEU A 94 -14.25 2.40 -9.86
CA LEU A 94 -13.52 3.52 -10.47
C LEU A 94 -12.83 3.06 -11.74
N THR A 95 -12.73 3.92 -12.74
CA THR A 95 -11.88 3.66 -13.91
C THR A 95 -10.41 3.70 -13.52
N VAL A 96 -9.56 3.00 -14.29
CA VAL A 96 -8.10 3.09 -14.17
C VAL A 96 -7.65 4.56 -14.22
N ARG A 97 -8.25 5.37 -15.10
CA ARG A 97 -7.98 6.82 -15.17
C ARG A 97 -8.28 7.53 -13.85
N GLU A 98 -9.47 7.33 -13.29
CA GLU A 98 -9.86 7.97 -12.02
C GLU A 98 -8.93 7.57 -10.88
N ILE A 99 -8.49 6.31 -10.82
CA ILE A 99 -7.52 5.86 -9.80
C ILE A 99 -6.21 6.64 -9.90
N LEU A 100 -5.67 6.81 -11.11
CA LEU A 100 -4.41 7.54 -11.34
C LEU A 100 -4.56 9.06 -11.10
N GLU A 101 -5.74 9.63 -11.35
CA GLU A 101 -5.99 11.06 -11.13
C GLU A 101 -6.28 11.39 -9.66
N LEU A 102 -6.91 10.46 -8.93
CA LEU A 102 -7.36 10.66 -7.54
C LEU A 102 -6.35 10.18 -6.50
N SER A 103 -5.24 9.57 -6.89
CA SER A 103 -4.27 9.01 -5.96
C SER A 103 -2.83 9.11 -6.42
N ALA A 104 -1.90 8.88 -5.49
CA ALA A 104 -0.48 8.77 -5.78
C ALA A 104 -0.08 7.43 -6.42
N ILE A 105 -1.03 6.64 -6.94
CA ILE A 105 -0.72 5.43 -7.70
C ILE A 105 -0.18 5.85 -9.06
N ASP A 106 1.04 5.44 -9.37
CA ASP A 106 1.69 5.78 -10.64
C ASP A 106 1.17 4.92 -11.79
N ARG A 107 0.87 3.65 -11.51
CA ARG A 107 0.56 2.65 -12.53
C ARG A 107 -0.47 1.64 -12.06
N VAL A 108 -1.35 1.24 -12.98
CA VAL A 108 -2.24 0.09 -12.81
C VAL A 108 -1.85 -0.99 -13.81
N GLU A 109 -1.58 -2.19 -13.31
CA GLU A 109 -1.22 -3.35 -14.13
C GLU A 109 -2.19 -4.50 -13.93
N ILE A 110 -2.47 -5.23 -14.99
CA ILE A 110 -3.18 -6.51 -14.97
C ILE A 110 -2.13 -7.61 -14.81
N LEU A 111 -2.30 -8.44 -13.78
CA LEU A 111 -1.38 -9.53 -13.45
C LEU A 111 -1.10 -10.41 -14.67
N GLY A 112 0.18 -10.56 -15.00
CA GLY A 112 0.64 -11.39 -16.12
C GLY A 112 0.37 -10.82 -17.53
N THR A 113 -0.23 -9.62 -17.64
CA THR A 113 -0.59 -9.02 -18.93
C THR A 113 0.11 -7.68 -19.18
N GLY A 114 0.29 -6.86 -18.13
CA GLY A 114 0.92 -5.53 -18.24
C GLY A 114 -0.06 -4.38 -17.96
N PRO A 115 0.19 -3.16 -18.49
CA PRO A 115 -0.62 -1.99 -18.17
C PRO A 115 -2.12 -2.15 -18.50
N ALA A 116 -2.98 -1.69 -17.60
CA ALA A 116 -4.42 -1.69 -17.82
C ALA A 116 -4.86 -0.54 -18.74
N ASP A 117 -5.92 -0.76 -19.53
CA ASP A 117 -6.56 0.31 -20.30
C ASP A 117 -7.19 1.35 -19.34
N PRO A 118 -6.91 2.66 -19.50
CA PRO A 118 -7.48 3.73 -18.68
C PRO A 118 -9.00 3.73 -18.56
N ALA A 119 -9.72 3.16 -19.54
CA ALA A 119 -11.18 3.10 -19.56
C ALA A 119 -11.78 1.89 -18.81
N LEU A 120 -10.97 0.90 -18.42
CA LEU A 120 -11.46 -0.25 -17.67
C LEU A 120 -11.88 0.15 -16.25
N THR A 121 -13.00 -0.40 -15.81
CA THR A 121 -13.46 -0.26 -14.42
C THR A 121 -12.71 -1.23 -13.52
N VAL A 122 -12.25 -0.72 -12.39
CA VAL A 122 -11.70 -1.45 -11.25
C VAL A 122 -12.71 -1.36 -10.11
N ARG A 123 -13.21 -2.50 -9.65
CA ARG A 123 -13.98 -2.60 -8.41
C ARG A 123 -13.00 -2.64 -7.25
N THR A 124 -12.89 -1.55 -6.49
CA THR A 124 -11.87 -1.43 -5.44
C THR A 124 -12.26 -2.16 -4.15
N ASP A 125 -13.55 -2.45 -3.94
CA ASP A 125 -14.10 -2.97 -2.69
C ASP A 125 -13.65 -2.18 -1.45
N ASP A 126 -13.40 -0.88 -1.64
CA ASP A 126 -12.86 0.04 -0.63
C ASP A 126 -11.57 -0.49 0.03
N HIS A 127 -10.78 -1.24 -0.73
CA HIS A 127 -9.53 -1.87 -0.29
C HIS A 127 -8.49 -1.88 -1.41
N VAL A 128 -7.59 -0.90 -1.39
CA VAL A 128 -6.52 -0.74 -2.37
C VAL A 128 -5.17 -0.79 -1.69
N ARG A 129 -4.38 -1.83 -1.98
CA ARG A 129 -3.02 -2.03 -1.44
C ARG A 129 -2.00 -2.13 -2.56
N PRO A 130 -1.57 -1.01 -3.15
CA PRO A 130 -0.60 -1.03 -4.23
C PRO A 130 0.77 -1.49 -3.73
N LEU A 131 1.53 -2.09 -4.64
CA LEU A 131 2.93 -2.44 -4.41
C LEU A 131 3.77 -1.16 -4.45
N TRP A 132 4.53 -0.91 -3.39
CA TRP A 132 5.61 0.06 -3.44
C TRP A 132 6.89 -0.63 -3.90
N ARG A 133 7.44 -0.16 -5.02
CA ARG A 133 8.66 -0.68 -5.65
C ARG A 133 9.42 0.47 -6.32
N GLY A 134 10.66 0.68 -5.90
CA GLY A 134 11.57 1.59 -6.62
C GLY A 134 11.09 3.04 -6.70
N GLY A 135 10.31 3.50 -5.71
CA GLY A 135 9.72 4.85 -5.69
C GLY A 135 8.35 4.96 -6.36
N GLU A 136 7.85 3.89 -7.00
CA GLU A 136 6.53 3.86 -7.63
C GLU A 136 5.53 3.06 -6.78
N LEU A 137 4.26 3.50 -6.79
CA LEU A 137 3.10 2.72 -6.36
C LEU A 137 2.41 2.10 -7.57
N VAL A 138 2.48 0.78 -7.65
CA VAL A 138 1.87 0.00 -8.72
C VAL A 138 0.69 -0.80 -8.16
N LEU A 139 -0.52 -0.48 -8.62
CA LEU A 139 -1.70 -1.27 -8.31
C LEU A 139 -1.79 -2.48 -9.25
N ILE A 140 -1.55 -3.67 -8.71
CA ILE A 140 -1.75 -4.92 -9.44
C ILE A 140 -3.23 -5.33 -9.35
N THR A 141 -3.81 -5.67 -10.49
CA THR A 141 -5.22 -6.05 -10.66
C THR A 141 -5.34 -7.41 -11.34
N MET A 142 -6.51 -8.03 -11.25
CA MET A 142 -6.87 -9.26 -11.94
C MET A 142 -8.19 -9.08 -12.69
N PRO A 143 -8.39 -9.77 -13.83
CA PRO A 143 -9.69 -9.78 -14.51
C PRO A 143 -10.79 -10.39 -13.64
N ALA A 144 -11.97 -9.79 -13.67
CA ALA A 144 -13.20 -10.26 -13.08
C ALA A 144 -14.32 -10.34 -14.15
N ALA A 145 -15.51 -10.79 -13.74
CA ALA A 145 -16.66 -10.88 -14.64
C ALA A 145 -17.03 -9.50 -15.24
N GLY A 146 -17.46 -9.50 -16.51
CA GLY A 146 -18.03 -8.30 -17.14
C GLY A 146 -17.03 -7.20 -17.44
N SER A 147 -15.84 -7.53 -17.96
CA SER A 147 -14.79 -6.55 -18.32
C SER A 147 -14.38 -5.63 -17.18
N THR A 148 -14.49 -6.12 -15.95
CA THR A 148 -14.09 -5.41 -14.73
C THR A 148 -12.77 -5.97 -14.22
N LEU A 149 -11.98 -5.13 -13.56
CA LEU A 149 -10.78 -5.52 -12.83
C LEU A 149 -11.06 -5.47 -11.33
N VAL A 150 -10.33 -6.27 -10.56
CA VAL A 150 -10.29 -6.18 -9.08
C VAL A 150 -8.85 -6.07 -8.62
N PRO A 151 -8.54 -5.38 -7.52
CA PRO A 151 -7.23 -5.42 -6.89
C PRO A 151 -6.78 -6.87 -6.63
N PHE A 152 -5.47 -7.12 -6.78
CA PHE A 152 -4.88 -8.43 -6.48
C PHE A 152 -4.98 -8.79 -4.99
N GLU A 153 -4.71 -7.80 -4.14
CA GLU A 153 -4.89 -7.93 -2.69
C GLU A 153 -6.38 -7.82 -2.35
N THR A 154 -6.89 -8.79 -1.60
CA THR A 154 -8.27 -8.79 -1.13
C THR A 154 -8.30 -8.54 0.37
N ARG A 155 -9.32 -7.80 0.86
CA ARG A 155 -9.45 -7.45 2.28
C ARG A 155 -9.49 -8.69 3.18
N ASN A 156 -10.20 -9.72 2.73
CA ASN A 156 -10.35 -10.99 3.42
C ASN A 156 -9.92 -12.11 2.46
N PRO A 157 -8.61 -12.39 2.34
CA PRO A 157 -8.17 -13.47 1.48
C PRO A 157 -8.83 -14.77 1.96
N THR A 158 -9.40 -15.54 1.02
CA THR A 158 -9.87 -16.90 1.32
C THR A 158 -8.70 -17.64 1.97
N PRO A 159 -8.85 -18.19 3.18
CA PRO A 159 -7.76 -18.88 3.85
C PRO A 159 -7.41 -20.11 3.02
N CYS A 160 -6.35 -20.03 2.23
CA CYS A 160 -5.92 -21.13 1.39
C CYS A 160 -4.82 -21.99 2.03
N CYS A 161 -4.35 -21.65 3.24
CA CYS A 161 -3.31 -22.43 3.94
C CYS A 161 -3.42 -22.32 5.49
N ALA A 162 -4.56 -22.65 6.10
CA ALA A 162 -4.66 -22.74 7.57
C ALA A 162 -4.26 -24.13 8.14
N ASP A 163 -4.05 -25.15 7.29
CA ASP A 163 -3.66 -26.50 7.71
C ASP A 163 -2.43 -26.99 6.93
N HIS A 164 -1.25 -26.71 7.45
CA HIS A 164 -0.08 -27.55 7.17
C HIS A 164 0.55 -27.91 8.51
N ALA A 165 0.30 -29.16 8.90
CA ALA A 165 0.79 -29.83 10.11
C ALA A 165 2.32 -29.99 10.14
#